data_AF-A0A519TDJ0-F1
#
_entry.id   AF-A0A519TDJ0-F1
#
_cell.length_a   1.000
_cell.length_b   1.000
_cell.length_c   1.000
_cell.angle_alpha   90.00
_cell.angle_beta   90.00
_cell.angle_gamma   90.00
#
_symmetry.space_group_name_H-M   'P 1'
#
loop_
_entity.id
_entity.type
_entity.pdbx_description
1 polymer ?
#
loop_
_entity_poly.entity_id
_entity_poly.type
_entity_poly.pdbx_seq_one_letter_code
_entity_poly.pdbx_strand_id
1 'polypeptide(L)'
;MKVEIWSDVVCPFCYVGKRKFENALGQFAHQADVQIEWKSFQLTPDFVPVPGESIHASLAKKKGVSEAEGRRMGDQMTLIAKEVGLH
;
A
#
# COMPACT_ATOMS: atom_id res chain seq x y z
N MET A 1 -19.41 13.99 7.65
CA MET A 1 -18.64 12.93 8.35
C MET A 1 -17.16 13.05 7.97
N LYS A 2 -16.24 12.97 8.93
CA LYS A 2 -14.79 13.02 8.64
C LYS A 2 -14.20 11.61 8.58
N VAL A 3 -13.38 11.34 7.58
CA VAL A 3 -12.63 10.07 7.42
C VAL A 3 -11.14 10.42 7.36
N GLU A 4 -10.38 9.92 8.33
CA GLU A 4 -8.93 10.11 8.40
C GLU A 4 -8.22 8.84 7.92
N ILE A 5 -7.31 8.98 6.97
CA ILE A 5 -6.60 7.86 6.34
C ILE A 5 -5.10 8.01 6.58
N TRP A 6 -4.53 7.14 7.41
CA TRP A 6 -3.09 7.02 7.57
C TRP A 6 -2.50 6.17 6.47
N SER A 7 -1.52 6.69 5.76
CA SER A 7 -0.88 5.99 4.65
C SER A 7 0.62 6.27 4.60
N ASP A 8 1.36 5.27 4.14
CA ASP A 8 2.75 5.39 3.75
C ASP A 8 2.85 5.21 2.22
N VAL A 9 3.73 5.98 1.57
CA VAL A 9 3.93 5.93 0.12
C VAL A 9 4.57 4.63 -0.35
N VAL A 10 5.35 3.95 0.50
CA VAL A 10 5.97 2.65 0.15
C VAL A 10 5.05 1.46 0.41
N CYS A 11 3.86 1.68 0.96
CA CYS A 11 2.91 0.63 1.35
C CYS A 11 2.03 0.23 0.15
N PRO A 12 2.24 -0.95 -0.47
CA PRO A 12 1.45 -1.33 -1.64
C PRO A 12 -0.03 -1.60 -1.29
N PHE A 13 -0.29 -2.13 -0.08
CA PHE A 13 -1.64 -2.31 0.43
C PHE A 13 -2.39 -0.98 0.63
N CYS A 14 -1.68 0.09 0.99
CA CYS A 14 -2.27 1.40 1.18
C CYS A 14 -2.74 1.96 -0.17
N TYR A 15 -1.99 1.72 -1.25
CA TYR A 15 -2.43 2.13 -2.59
C TYR A 15 -3.64 1.33 -3.09
N VAL A 16 -3.64 0.01 -2.87
CA VAL A 16 -4.82 -0.84 -3.16
C VAL A 16 -6.02 -0.39 -2.32
N GLY A 17 -5.83 -0.17 -1.02
CA GLY A 17 -6.85 0.29 -0.09
C GLY A 17 -7.46 1.62 -0.51
N LYS A 18 -6.63 2.57 -0.97
CA LYS A 18 -7.09 3.84 -1.56
C LYS A 18 -8.05 3.60 -2.73
N ARG A 19 -7.71 2.71 -3.67
CA ARG A 19 -8.59 2.40 -4.82
C ARG A 19 -9.89 1.74 -4.38
N LYS A 20 -9.84 0.79 -3.43
CA LYS A 20 -11.05 0.17 -2.88
C LYS A 20 -11.94 1.22 -2.18
N PHE A 21 -11.34 2.12 -1.41
CA PHE A 21 -12.06 3.21 -0.74
C PHE A 21 -12.71 4.17 -1.74
N GLU A 22 -11.98 4.60 -2.77
CA GLU A 22 -12.51 5.48 -3.82
C GLU A 22 -13.69 4.83 -4.56
N ASN A 23 -13.58 3.55 -4.89
CA ASN A 23 -14.66 2.81 -5.53
C ASN A 23 -15.91 2.69 -4.63
N ALA A 24 -15.72 2.47 -3.33
CA ALA A 24 -16.82 2.41 -2.37
C ALA A 24 -17.46 3.79 -2.16
N LEU A 25 -16.65 4.84 -2.05
CA LEU A 25 -17.12 6.22 -1.87
C LEU A 25 -17.92 6.69 -3.09
N GLY A 26 -17.50 6.35 -4.30
CA GLY A 26 -18.25 6.68 -5.53
C GLY A 26 -19.64 6.04 -5.60
N GLN A 27 -19.89 4.98 -4.83
CA GLN A 27 -21.21 4.32 -4.71
C GLN A 27 -22.00 4.80 -3.49
N PHE A 28 -21.41 5.66 -2.65
CA PHE A 28 -22.03 6.13 -1.42
C PHE A 28 -22.92 7.36 -1.69
N ALA A 29 -24.22 7.24 -1.40
CA ALA A 29 -25.21 8.29 -1.68
C ALA A 29 -24.86 9.66 -1.07
N HIS A 30 -24.20 9.66 0.10
CA HIS A 30 -23.82 10.87 0.83
C HIS A 30 -22.33 11.21 0.66
N GLN A 31 -21.69 10.82 -0.45
CA GLN A 31 -20.26 11.10 -0.67
C GLN A 31 -19.88 12.57 -0.53
N ALA A 32 -20.79 13.50 -0.88
CA ALA A 32 -20.58 14.94 -0.76
C ALA A 32 -20.45 15.40 0.71
N ASP A 33 -20.98 14.62 1.65
CA ASP A 33 -20.90 14.91 3.09
C ASP A 33 -19.64 14.30 3.74
N VAL A 34 -18.81 13.59 2.98
CA VAL A 34 -17.58 12.95 3.45
C VAL A 34 -16.39 13.88 3.25
N GLN A 35 -15.75 14.27 4.35
CA GLN A 35 -14.49 15.00 4.34
C GLN A 35 -13.34 14.02 4.57
N ILE A 36 -12.44 13.90 3.60
CA ILE A 36 -11.28 13.02 3.67
C ILE A 36 -10.06 13.82 4.10
N GLU A 37 -9.35 13.33 5.11
CA GLU A 37 -8.05 13.87 5.51
C GLU A 37 -6.98 12.78 5.47
N TRP A 38 -5.89 13.02 4.74
CA TRP A 38 -4.74 12.11 4.69
C TRP A 38 -3.76 12.44 5.80
N LYS A 39 -3.28 11.39 6.47
CA LYS A 39 -2.32 11.48 7.57
C LYS A 39 -1.07 10.70 7.20
N SER A 40 0.10 11.27 7.50
CA SER A 40 1.37 10.59 7.27
C SER A 40 1.54 9.39 8.18
N PHE A 41 2.08 8.30 7.63
CA PHE A 41 2.55 7.15 8.38
C PHE A 41 3.87 6.65 7.79
N GLN A 42 4.76 6.11 8.61
CA GLN A 42 6.00 5.46 8.17
C GLN A 42 6.01 4.01 8.66
N LEU A 43 5.98 3.06 7.72
CA LEU A 43 6.06 1.62 8.00
C LEU A 43 7.42 1.21 8.56
N THR A 44 8.46 1.95 8.21
CA THR A 44 9.83 1.80 8.68
C THR A 44 10.45 3.20 8.78
N PRO A 45 10.25 3.90 9.91
CA PRO A 45 10.77 5.26 10.08
C PRO A 45 12.31 5.31 10.05
N ASP A 46 12.96 4.24 10.50
CA ASP A 46 14.43 4.13 10.56
C ASP A 46 15.03 3.49 9.29
N PHE A 47 14.28 3.48 8.18
CA PHE A 47 14.76 2.86 6.94
C PHE A 47 15.94 3.64 6.35
N VAL A 48 17.04 2.92 6.10
CA VAL A 48 18.21 3.43 5.39
C VAL A 48 18.35 2.65 4.08
N PRO A 49 18.27 3.30 2.91
CA PRO A 49 18.39 2.62 1.62
C PRO A 49 19.82 2.09 1.43
N VAL A 50 19.92 0.83 0.98
CA VAL A 50 21.18 0.20 0.60
C VAL A 50 21.31 0.25 -0.92
N PRO A 51 22.34 0.92 -1.49
CA PRO A 51 22.52 1.00 -2.93
C PRO A 51 22.58 -0.39 -3.57
N GLY A 52 21.78 -0.61 -4.62
CA GLY A 52 21.72 -1.88 -5.35
C GLY A 52 20.87 -2.97 -4.69
N GLU A 53 20.33 -2.76 -3.48
CA GLU A 53 19.38 -3.69 -2.87
C GLU A 53 18.02 -3.58 -3.57
N SER A 54 17.48 -4.71 -4.04
CA SER A 54 16.14 -4.74 -4.63
C SER A 54 15.07 -4.63 -3.53
N ILE A 55 13.88 -4.12 -3.88
CA ILE A 55 12.76 -4.06 -2.93
C ILE A 55 12.37 -5.45 -2.41
N HIS A 56 12.52 -6.49 -3.24
CA HIS A 56 12.25 -7.88 -2.83
C HIS A 56 13.30 -8.40 -1.85
N ALA A 57 14.58 -8.06 -2.04
CA ALA A 57 15.63 -8.40 -1.08
C ALA A 57 15.43 -7.67 0.25
N SER A 58 15.11 -6.37 0.20
CA SER A 58 14.82 -5.57 1.40
C SER A 58 13.59 -6.10 2.15
N LEU A 59 12.52 -6.44 1.42
CA LEU A 59 11.31 -7.08 1.98
C LEU A 59 11.64 -8.44 2.60
N ALA A 60 12.40 -9.28 1.89
CA ALA A 60 12.78 -10.60 2.37
C ALA A 60 13.57 -10.53 3.68
N LYS A 61 14.55 -9.61 3.74
CA LYS A 61 15.32 -9.32 4.96
C LYS A 61 14.43 -8.86 6.10
N LYS A 62 13.52 -7.91 5.84
CA LYS A 62 12.55 -7.40 6.84
C LYS A 62 11.62 -8.50 7.36
N LYS A 63 11.26 -9.47 6.51
CA LYS A 63 10.33 -10.55 6.83
C LYS A 63 10.99 -11.84 7.33
N GLY A 64 12.32 -11.93 7.28
CA GLY A 64 13.06 -13.14 7.67
C GLY A 64 12.84 -14.31 6.72
N VAL A 65 12.65 -14.05 5.43
CA VAL A 65 12.37 -15.06 4.40
C VAL A 65 13.43 -15.05 3.29
N SER A 66 13.40 -16.06 2.42
CA SER A 66 14.27 -16.09 1.22
C SER A 66 13.90 -14.98 0.23
N GLU A 67 14.87 -14.54 -0.58
CA GLU A 67 14.61 -13.56 -1.65
C GLU A 67 13.59 -14.07 -2.69
N ALA A 68 13.57 -15.38 -2.95
CA ALA A 68 12.56 -16.00 -3.80
C ALA A 68 11.15 -15.87 -3.20
N GLU A 69 11.01 -15.97 -1.88
CA GLU A 69 9.74 -15.70 -1.19
C GLU A 69 9.38 -14.21 -1.24
N GLY A 70 10.35 -13.31 -1.02
CA GLY A 70 10.14 -11.86 -1.15
C GLY A 70 9.68 -11.44 -2.55
N ARG A 71 10.14 -12.12 -3.60
CA ARG A 71 9.62 -11.97 -4.97
C ARG A 71 8.18 -12.45 -5.08
N ARG A 72 7.87 -13.67 -4.62
CA ARG A 72 6.49 -14.21 -4.64
C ARG A 72 5.49 -13.31 -3.92
N MET A 73 5.88 -12.72 -2.80
CA MET A 73 5.04 -11.75 -2.08
C MET A 73 4.74 -10.51 -2.93
N GLY A 74 5.73 -9.99 -3.67
CA GLY A 74 5.55 -8.88 -4.60
C GLY A 74 4.66 -9.24 -5.80
N ASP A 75 4.82 -10.45 -6.34
CA ASP A 75 3.99 -10.97 -7.43
C ASP A 75 2.53 -11.09 -6.98
N GLN A 76 2.28 -11.64 -5.79
CA GLN A 76 0.94 -11.73 -5.21
C GLN A 76 0.32 -10.33 -5.02
N MET A 77 1.10 -9.37 -4.54
CA MET A 77 0.64 -8.00 -4.40
C MET A 77 0.26 -7.37 -5.74
N THR A 78 1.00 -7.70 -6.81
CA THR A 78 0.68 -7.27 -8.18
C THR A 78 -0.65 -7.85 -8.65
N LEU A 79 -0.94 -9.12 -8.35
CA LEU A 79 -2.23 -9.74 -8.68
C LEU A 79 -3.40 -9.04 -7.99
N ILE A 80 -3.26 -8.73 -6.69
CA ILE A 80 -4.28 -7.99 -5.94
C ILE A 80 -4.46 -6.56 -6.48
N ALA A 81 -3.37 -5.92 -6.89
CA ALA A 81 -3.43 -4.57 -7.47
C ALA A 81 -4.24 -4.55 -8.78
N LYS A 82 -4.16 -5.62 -9.59
CA LYS A 82 -4.96 -5.76 -10.81
C LYS A 82 -6.47 -5.79 -10.55
N GLU A 83 -6.91 -6.37 -9.43
CA GLU A 83 -8.33 -6.40 -9.05
C GLU A 83 -8.94 -5.00 -8.88
N VAL A 84 -8.09 -4.00 -8.65
CA VAL A 84 -8.49 -2.60 -8.45
C VAL A 84 -8.01 -1.68 -9.58
N GLY A 85 -7.67 -2.25 -10.74
CA GLY A 85 -7.31 -1.52 -11.96
C GLY A 85 -5.89 -0.96 -11.99
N LEU A 86 -5.01 -1.38 -11.09
CA LEU A 86 -3.59 -1.02 -11.09
C LEU A 86 -2.78 -2.02 -11.94
N HIS A 87 -1.78 -1.55 -12.67
CA HIS A 87 -0.97 -2.33 -13.62
C HIS A 87 0.53 -2.09 -13.42
#